data_AF-A0A8J6HYJ0-F1
#
_entry.id   AF-A0A8J6HYJ0-F1
#
_cell.length_a   1.000
_cell.length_b   1.000
_cell.length_c   1.000
_cell.angle_alpha   90.00
_cell.angle_beta   90.00
_cell.angle_gamma   90.00
#
_symmetry.space_group_name_H-M   'P 1'
#
loop_
_entity.id
_entity.type
_entity.pdbx_description
1 polymer ?
#
loop_
_entity_poly.entity_id
_entity_poly.type
_entity_poly.pdbx_seq_one_letter_code
_entity_poly.pdbx_strand_id
1 'polypeptide(L)'
;MTCKETVSAWQGARPTARHSQNHTDKFRRWSLNPQKTGRNVGSKKHMTAAQFVDFLNKTQRDPRLNEILHPYANTTRAKDIIAQYEPNKYNSQKGQLSIDGFLRYLMSEDNNIIAPSRYELCDEMDHPLAHYFINSSHNTYLTGHQLTGRSSTEMYRQCLLAGCRSVESTVRCL
;
A
#
# COMPACT_ATOMS: atom_id res chain seq x y z
N MET A 1 -31.23 -3.09 17.49
CA MET A 1 -30.12 -2.79 16.56
C MET A 1 -29.80 -1.32 16.71
N THR A 2 -28.76 -1.00 17.46
CA THR A 2 -28.35 0.38 17.70
C THR A 2 -27.62 0.90 16.47
N CYS A 3 -28.30 1.78 15.73
CA CYS A 3 -27.68 2.59 14.68
C CYS A 3 -26.71 3.55 15.39
N LYS A 4 -25.40 3.31 15.27
CA LYS A 4 -24.40 4.27 15.74
C LYS A 4 -24.38 5.43 14.75
N GLU A 5 -24.88 6.57 15.22
CA GLU A 5 -24.75 7.87 14.59
C GLU A 5 -23.32 8.06 14.07
N THR A 6 -23.18 8.30 12.77
CA THR A 6 -21.92 8.77 12.17
C THR A 6 -22.18 10.15 11.57
N VAL A 7 -22.51 11.12 12.43
CA VAL A 7 -22.45 12.54 12.06
C VAL A 7 -21.18 13.11 12.67
N SER A 8 -20.05 12.91 12.00
CA SER A 8 -18.90 13.81 12.09
C SER A 8 -17.98 13.55 10.91
N ALA A 9 -17.84 14.56 10.07
CA ALA A 9 -16.59 14.96 9.45
C ALA A 9 -15.59 13.83 9.07
N TRP A 10 -15.38 13.68 7.77
CA TRP A 10 -14.11 13.24 7.18
C TRP A 10 -12.94 14.23 7.47
N GLN A 11 -12.96 14.95 8.60
CA GLN A 11 -11.82 15.67 9.14
C GLN A 11 -11.10 14.75 10.11
N GLY A 12 -10.01 14.16 9.64
CA GLY A 12 -9.04 13.52 10.51
C GLY A 12 -9.35 12.06 10.84
N ALA A 13 -9.49 11.21 9.81
CA ALA A 13 -9.00 9.85 9.95
C ALA A 13 -7.49 9.94 10.24
N ARG A 14 -7.11 10.00 11.52
CA ARG A 14 -5.73 9.77 11.93
C ARG A 14 -5.36 8.41 11.35
N PRO A 15 -4.28 8.31 10.55
CA PRO A 15 -3.78 7.01 10.16
C PRO A 15 -3.55 6.25 11.46
N THR A 16 -4.25 5.13 11.66
CA THR A 16 -3.83 4.16 12.67
C THR A 16 -2.36 3.89 12.38
N ALA A 17 -1.48 4.33 13.27
CA ALA A 17 -0.04 4.24 13.14
C ALA A 17 0.40 2.79 13.18
N ARG A 18 0.09 2.04 12.12
CA ARG A 18 0.61 0.70 11.88
C ARG A 18 1.91 0.90 11.12
N HIS A 19 2.96 1.17 11.90
CA HIS A 19 4.36 1.13 11.48
C HIS A 19 4.61 1.65 10.04
N SER A 20 4.42 2.96 9.85
CA SER A 20 5.04 3.67 8.73
C SER A 20 6.56 3.62 8.92
N GLN A 21 7.17 2.52 8.49
CA GLN A 21 8.62 2.47 8.35
C GLN A 21 8.94 3.20 7.06
N ASN A 22 9.36 4.46 7.19
CA ASN A 22 9.83 5.28 6.08
C ASN A 22 10.82 4.45 5.24
N HIS A 23 10.70 4.49 3.91
CA HIS A 23 11.54 3.70 3.00
C HIS A 23 13.05 3.95 3.22
N THR A 24 13.41 5.17 3.66
CA THR A 24 14.76 5.58 4.08
C THR A 24 15.25 4.86 5.34
N ASP A 25 14.36 4.59 6.30
CA ASP A 25 14.68 3.86 7.54
C ASP A 25 14.92 2.37 7.28
N LYS A 26 14.24 1.79 6.28
CA LYS A 26 14.47 0.38 5.87
C LYS A 26 15.90 0.17 5.36
N PHE A 27 16.45 1.09 4.55
CA PHE A 27 17.83 0.98 4.06
C PHE A 27 18.86 1.16 5.18
N ARG A 28 18.71 2.20 6.02
CA ARG A 28 19.60 2.41 7.17
C ARG A 28 19.59 1.21 8.11
N ARG A 29 18.42 0.70 8.48
CA ARG A 29 18.31 -0.43 9.41
C ARG A 29 18.85 -1.74 8.84
N TRP A 30 18.79 -1.94 7.52
CA TRP A 30 19.42 -3.08 6.87
C TRP A 30 20.94 -2.91 6.75
N SER A 31 21.42 -1.73 6.34
CA SER A 31 22.84 -1.40 6.21
C SER A 31 23.59 -1.36 7.54
N LEU A 32 22.90 -1.13 8.65
CA LEU A 32 23.48 -0.98 9.99
C LEU A 32 23.31 -2.23 10.88
N ASN A 33 22.75 -3.34 10.39
CA ASN A 33 22.52 -4.52 11.23
C ASN A 33 23.82 -5.34 11.40
N PRO A 34 24.49 -5.29 12.58
CA PRO A 34 25.82 -5.88 12.78
C PRO A 34 25.78 -7.42 12.83
N GLN A 35 24.61 -8.00 13.11
CA GLN A 35 24.40 -9.44 13.28
C GLN A 35 24.35 -10.20 11.94
N LYS A 36 24.26 -9.52 10.80
CA LYS A 36 24.23 -10.14 9.45
C LYS A 36 25.50 -9.91 8.64
N THR A 37 26.39 -9.03 9.10
CA THR A 37 27.66 -8.70 8.43
C THR A 37 28.81 -9.44 9.11
N GLY A 38 28.86 -10.76 8.95
CA GLY A 38 30.09 -11.51 9.21
C GLY A 38 31.16 -11.08 8.21
N ARG A 39 32.15 -10.32 8.69
CA ARG A 39 33.39 -9.84 8.03
C ARG A 39 33.36 -8.43 7.40
N ASN A 40 34.24 -7.60 7.95
CA ASN A 40 34.80 -6.33 7.48
C ASN A 40 33.81 -5.22 7.10
N VAL A 41 33.73 -4.21 7.97
CA VAL A 41 33.24 -2.85 7.67
C VAL A 41 34.26 -2.14 6.78
N GLY A 42 34.50 -2.70 5.60
CA GLY A 42 35.03 -1.97 4.45
C GLY A 42 33.85 -1.68 3.56
N SER A 43 33.54 -0.40 3.33
CA SER A 43 32.50 0.12 2.44
C SER A 43 32.26 -0.78 1.22
N LYS A 44 31.32 -1.72 1.32
CA LYS A 44 30.87 -2.47 0.15
C LYS A 44 29.96 -1.52 -0.61
N LYS A 45 30.50 -0.92 -1.67
CA LYS A 45 29.79 -0.01 -2.57
C LYS A 45 28.58 -0.65 -3.28
N HIS A 46 28.40 -1.97 -3.15
CA HIS A 46 27.39 -2.76 -3.86
C HIS A 46 26.91 -3.96 -3.02
N MET A 47 25.66 -4.35 -3.20
CA MET A 47 25.00 -5.55 -2.68
C MET A 47 24.98 -6.65 -3.75
N THR A 48 25.26 -7.90 -3.40
CA THR A 48 25.17 -9.02 -4.36
C THR A 48 23.74 -9.51 -4.55
N ALA A 49 23.46 -10.19 -5.66
CA ALA A 49 22.15 -10.80 -5.90
C ALA A 49 21.69 -11.73 -4.76
N ALA A 50 22.59 -12.51 -4.15
CA ALA A 50 22.24 -13.36 -3.01
C ALA A 50 21.83 -12.56 -1.76
N GLN A 51 22.55 -11.48 -1.47
CA GLN A 51 22.18 -10.57 -0.36
C GLN A 51 20.85 -9.87 -0.64
N PHE A 52 20.56 -9.56 -1.91
CA PHE A 52 19.30 -8.96 -2.29
C PHE A 52 18.13 -9.94 -2.19
N VAL A 53 18.31 -11.21 -2.57
CA VAL A 53 17.33 -12.28 -2.32
C VAL A 53 16.98 -12.37 -0.84
N ASP A 54 18.01 -12.37 0.02
CA ASP A 54 17.82 -12.39 1.47
C ASP A 54 17.00 -11.19 1.96
N PHE A 55 17.26 -10.00 1.42
CA PHE A 55 16.49 -8.80 1.72
C PHE A 55 15.02 -8.91 1.28
N LEU A 56 14.76 -9.36 0.05
CA LEU A 56 13.41 -9.53 -0.48
C LEU A 56 12.61 -10.51 0.40
N ASN A 57 13.18 -11.67 0.71
CA ASN A 57 12.49 -12.74 1.40
C ASN A 57 12.36 -12.52 2.92
N LYS A 58 13.35 -11.92 3.57
CA LYS A 58 13.37 -11.75 5.04
C LYS A 58 12.88 -10.39 5.51
N THR A 59 12.84 -9.38 4.64
CA THR A 59 12.52 -8.00 5.04
C THR A 59 11.33 -7.41 4.29
N GLN A 60 11.17 -7.67 2.99
CA GLN A 60 10.02 -7.12 2.23
C GLN A 60 8.80 -8.04 2.23
N ARG A 61 8.99 -9.36 2.25
CA ARG A 61 7.89 -10.31 2.26
C ARG A 61 7.05 -10.20 3.54
N ASP A 62 5.72 -10.17 3.39
CA ASP A 62 4.79 -10.35 4.52
C ASP A 62 4.80 -11.83 4.96
N PRO A 63 5.16 -12.13 6.22
CA PRO A 63 5.28 -13.51 6.71
C PRO A 63 3.94 -14.26 6.75
N ARG A 64 2.80 -13.58 6.58
CA ARG A 64 1.48 -14.20 6.58
C ARG A 64 1.07 -14.74 5.21
N LEU A 65 1.83 -14.44 4.14
CA LEU A 65 1.51 -14.87 2.78
C LEU A 65 1.88 -16.34 2.56
N ASN A 66 0.96 -17.09 1.95
CA ASN A 66 1.16 -18.49 1.59
C ASN A 66 2.32 -18.65 0.59
N GLU A 67 3.20 -19.63 0.82
CA GLU A 67 4.42 -19.85 0.05
C GLU A 67 4.17 -20.46 -1.34
N ILE A 68 3.06 -21.16 -1.53
CA ILE A 68 2.70 -21.77 -2.82
C ILE A 68 2.10 -20.70 -3.74
N LEU A 69 1.17 -19.88 -3.21
CA LEU A 69 0.53 -18.81 -3.97
C LEU A 69 1.45 -17.61 -4.19
N HIS A 70 2.36 -17.36 -3.26
CA HIS A 70 3.37 -16.31 -3.35
C HIS A 70 4.75 -16.91 -3.11
N PRO A 71 5.45 -17.40 -4.14
CA PRO A 71 6.74 -18.04 -3.98
C PRO A 71 7.81 -17.07 -3.49
N TYR A 72 8.86 -17.60 -2.87
CA TYR A 72 10.03 -16.83 -2.48
C TYR A 72 10.77 -16.29 -3.71
N ALA A 73 11.34 -15.09 -3.56
CA ALA A 73 12.24 -14.55 -4.57
C ALA A 73 13.48 -15.43 -4.68
N ASN A 74 13.91 -15.71 -5.90
CA ASN A 74 15.11 -16.49 -6.20
C ASN A 74 16.19 -15.59 -6.82
N THR A 75 17.37 -16.16 -7.05
CA THR A 75 18.50 -15.42 -7.62
C THR A 75 18.21 -14.89 -9.02
N THR A 76 17.38 -15.58 -9.81
CA THR A 76 16.95 -15.12 -11.13
C THR A 76 16.14 -13.83 -11.02
N ARG A 77 15.08 -13.83 -10.19
CA ARG A 77 14.25 -12.64 -9.96
C ARG A 77 15.06 -11.47 -9.43
N ALA A 78 16.00 -11.73 -8.51
CA ALA A 78 16.90 -10.70 -8.01
C ALA A 78 17.79 -10.12 -9.12
N LYS A 79 18.32 -10.95 -10.02
CA LYS A 79 19.11 -10.49 -11.18
C LYS A 79 18.26 -9.68 -12.16
N ASP A 80 17.01 -10.05 -12.40
CA ASP A 80 16.11 -9.31 -13.29
C ASP A 80 15.85 -7.89 -12.74
N ILE A 81 15.55 -7.78 -11.45
CA ILE A 81 15.37 -6.49 -10.77
C ILE A 81 16.67 -5.68 -10.82
N ILE A 82 17.83 -6.31 -10.58
CA ILE A 82 19.13 -5.64 -10.70
C ILE A 82 19.37 -5.15 -12.14
N ALA A 83 19.01 -5.93 -13.16
CA ALA A 83 19.14 -5.55 -14.56
C ALA A 83 18.28 -4.33 -14.93
N GLN A 84 17.11 -4.23 -14.31
CA GLN A 84 16.17 -3.14 -14.52
C GLN A 84 16.59 -1.84 -13.81
N TYR A 85 17.00 -1.92 -12.54
CA TYR A 85 17.20 -0.72 -11.70
C TYR A 85 18.66 -0.29 -11.53
N GLU A 86 19.66 -1.15 -11.78
CA GLU A 86 21.06 -0.76 -11.65
C GLU A 86 21.48 0.17 -12.80
N PRO A 87 21.93 1.40 -12.52
CA PRO A 87 22.36 2.34 -13.57
C PRO A 87 23.65 1.88 -14.26
N ASN A 88 24.58 1.27 -13.53
CA ASN A 88 25.84 0.82 -14.07
C ASN A 88 25.73 -0.59 -14.68
N LYS A 89 25.81 -0.68 -16.01
CA LYS A 89 25.70 -1.95 -16.75
C LYS A 89 26.79 -2.96 -16.37
N TYR A 90 27.97 -2.54 -15.94
CA TYR A 90 29.02 -3.44 -15.48
C TYR A 90 28.62 -4.16 -14.17
N ASN A 91 28.09 -3.40 -13.21
CA ASN A 91 27.60 -3.95 -11.94
C ASN A 91 26.39 -4.87 -12.18
N SER A 92 25.48 -4.42 -13.05
CA SER A 92 24.31 -5.18 -13.46
C SER A 92 24.66 -6.55 -14.03
N GLN A 93 25.62 -6.63 -14.98
CA GLN A 93 26.11 -7.89 -15.55
C GLN A 93 26.75 -8.81 -14.50
N LYS A 94 27.39 -8.23 -13.47
CA LYS A 94 27.95 -8.97 -12.33
C LYS A 94 26.90 -9.38 -11.28
N GLY A 95 25.63 -9.01 -11.44
CA GLY A 95 24.60 -9.24 -10.44
C GLY A 95 24.86 -8.47 -9.15
N GLN A 96 25.40 -7.26 -9.26
CA GLN A 96 25.68 -6.34 -8.16
C GLN A 96 24.75 -5.13 -8.24
N LEU A 97 24.17 -4.75 -7.12
CA LEU A 97 23.28 -3.60 -6.97
C LEU A 97 23.99 -2.52 -6.17
N SER A 98 24.18 -1.35 -6.78
CA SER A 98 24.69 -0.17 -6.11
C SER A 98 23.64 0.43 -5.17
N ILE A 99 24.06 1.39 -4.34
CA ILE A 99 23.14 2.17 -3.49
C ILE A 99 22.10 2.90 -4.35
N ASP A 100 22.51 3.49 -5.48
CA ASP A 100 21.60 4.20 -6.39
C ASP A 100 20.57 3.24 -7.01
N GLY A 101 21.02 2.09 -7.51
CA GLY A 101 20.13 1.06 -8.04
C GLY A 101 19.15 0.52 -6.99
N PHE A 102 19.60 0.38 -5.74
CA PHE A 102 18.73 -0.03 -4.64
C PHE A 102 17.69 1.05 -4.28
N LEU A 103 18.07 2.32 -4.27
CA LEU A 103 17.13 3.43 -4.05
C LEU A 103 16.08 3.49 -5.17
N ARG A 104 16.50 3.32 -6.43
CA ARG A 104 15.57 3.23 -7.58
C ARG A 104 14.58 2.08 -7.40
N TYR A 105 15.04 0.91 -6.99
CA TYR A 105 14.16 -0.21 -6.65
C TYR A 105 13.17 0.14 -5.53
N LEU A 106 13.61 0.76 -4.43
CA LEU A 106 12.73 1.10 -3.31
C LEU A 106 11.60 2.07 -3.67
N MET A 107 11.82 2.93 -4.66
CA MET A 107 10.86 3.91 -5.18
C MET A 107 10.07 3.40 -6.39
N SER A 108 10.38 2.20 -6.88
CA SER A 108 9.74 1.62 -8.06
C SER A 108 8.40 0.95 -7.73
N GLU A 109 7.64 0.65 -8.77
CA GLU A 109 6.37 -0.08 -8.69
C GLU A 109 6.56 -1.53 -8.19
N ASP A 110 7.74 -2.14 -8.40
CA ASP A 110 8.08 -3.47 -7.88
C ASP A 110 8.20 -3.52 -6.34
N ASN A 111 8.19 -2.36 -5.66
CA ASN A 111 8.22 -2.26 -4.20
C ASN A 111 7.04 -1.42 -3.67
N ASN A 112 5.86 -1.54 -4.30
CA ASN A 112 4.65 -0.87 -3.83
C ASN A 112 4.21 -1.42 -2.46
N ILE A 113 3.71 -0.53 -1.59
CA ILE A 113 3.24 -0.89 -0.25
C ILE A 113 1.91 -1.65 -0.28
N ILE A 114 1.13 -1.47 -1.34
CA ILE A 114 -0.14 -2.16 -1.56
C ILE A 114 0.04 -3.18 -2.69
N ALA A 115 -0.32 -4.43 -2.42
CA ALA A 115 -0.29 -5.48 -3.43
C ALA A 115 -1.27 -5.14 -4.57
N PRO A 116 -0.87 -5.31 -5.85
CA PRO A 116 -1.73 -5.02 -7.01
C PRO A 116 -3.11 -5.67 -6.92
N SER A 117 -3.18 -6.91 -6.42
CA SER A 117 -4.44 -7.66 -6.24
C SER A 117 -5.44 -6.99 -5.30
N ARG A 118 -5.03 -6.04 -4.45
CA ARG A 118 -5.98 -5.27 -3.64
C ARG A 118 -6.69 -4.15 -4.38
N TYR A 119 -6.19 -3.76 -5.55
CA TYR A 119 -6.85 -2.78 -6.41
C TYR A 119 -7.84 -3.42 -7.38
N GLU A 120 -7.76 -4.74 -7.54
CA GLU A 120 -8.69 -5.51 -8.36
C GLU A 120 -9.93 -5.90 -7.54
N LEU A 121 -11.07 -6.04 -8.22
CA LEU A 121 -12.28 -6.59 -7.61
C LEU A 121 -12.08 -8.10 -7.43
N CYS A 122 -11.43 -8.48 -6.33
CA CYS A 122 -11.10 -9.87 -6.02
C CYS A 122 -12.07 -10.52 -5.03
N ASP A 123 -13.02 -9.77 -4.48
CA ASP A 123 -14.00 -10.31 -3.55
C ASP A 123 -15.13 -11.01 -4.32
N GLU A 124 -15.53 -12.18 -3.83
CA GLU A 124 -16.68 -12.93 -4.34
C GLU A 124 -17.96 -12.08 -4.18
N MET A 125 -18.65 -11.79 -5.29
CA MET A 125 -19.85 -10.92 -5.32
C MET A 125 -21.18 -11.69 -5.37
N ASP A 126 -21.14 -13.01 -5.20
CA ASP A 126 -22.31 -13.91 -5.28
C ASP A 126 -22.98 -14.22 -3.93
N HIS A 127 -22.45 -13.69 -2.82
CA HIS A 127 -23.07 -13.86 -1.51
C HIS A 127 -24.32 -12.96 -1.35
N PRO A 128 -25.19 -13.24 -0.36
CA PRO A 128 -26.29 -12.33 -0.03
C PRO A 128 -25.81 -10.95 0.41
N LEU A 129 -26.59 -9.90 0.13
CA LEU A 129 -26.22 -8.49 0.39
C LEU A 129 -25.78 -8.21 1.84
N ALA A 130 -26.35 -8.93 2.81
CA ALA A 130 -26.04 -8.77 4.23
C ALA A 130 -24.59 -9.16 4.61
N HIS A 131 -23.85 -9.82 3.72
CA HIS A 131 -22.46 -10.22 3.96
C HIS A 131 -21.43 -9.15 3.57
N TYR A 132 -21.88 -8.06 2.94
CA TYR A 132 -21.00 -7.00 2.44
C TYR A 132 -21.09 -5.75 3.30
N PHE A 133 -19.93 -5.10 3.48
CA PHE A 133 -19.92 -3.72 3.94
C PHE A 133 -20.25 -2.80 2.75
N ILE A 134 -21.30 -2.00 2.90
CA ILE A 134 -21.77 -1.08 1.86
C ILE A 134 -21.36 0.34 2.23
N ASN A 135 -20.69 1.04 1.31
CA ASN A 135 -20.39 2.45 1.47
C ASN A 135 -21.70 3.28 1.35
N SER A 136 -22.22 3.77 2.46
CA SER A 136 -23.48 4.51 2.57
C SER A 136 -23.30 5.96 3.00
N SER A 137 -24.09 6.87 2.45
CA SER A 137 -24.15 8.28 2.80
C SER A 137 -25.51 8.60 3.44
N HIS A 138 -25.48 9.33 4.55
CA HIS A 138 -26.65 9.86 5.26
C HIS A 138 -26.74 11.36 5.02
N ASN A 139 -27.95 11.91 4.94
CA ASN A 139 -28.21 13.32 4.61
C ASN A 139 -27.39 13.80 3.39
N THR A 140 -27.33 12.99 2.34
CA THR A 140 -26.44 13.16 1.17
C THR A 140 -26.60 14.54 0.51
N TYR A 141 -27.77 15.17 0.62
CA TYR A 141 -28.05 16.49 0.09
C TYR A 141 -27.32 17.64 0.82
N LEU A 142 -26.89 17.48 2.07
CA LEU A 142 -26.33 18.57 2.88
C LEU A 142 -24.89 18.87 2.47
N THR A 143 -24.60 20.15 2.21
CA THR A 143 -23.23 20.62 1.92
C THR A 143 -22.53 21.21 3.14
N GLY A 144 -23.10 21.09 4.34
CA GLY A 144 -22.59 21.75 5.55
C GLY A 144 -23.31 21.34 6.83
N HIS A 145 -23.51 22.29 7.75
CA HIS A 145 -24.10 22.05 9.07
C HIS A 145 -25.50 21.41 9.01
N GLN A 146 -25.82 20.51 9.94
CA GLN A 146 -27.07 19.73 9.92
C GLN A 146 -28.35 20.59 10.05
N LEU A 147 -28.25 21.71 10.77
CA LEU A 147 -29.41 22.59 11.05
C LEU A 147 -29.49 23.83 10.15
N THR A 148 -28.34 24.30 9.67
CA THR A 148 -28.21 25.61 8.98
C THR A 148 -27.54 25.50 7.62
N GLY A 149 -27.11 24.30 7.24
CA GLY A 149 -26.47 24.00 5.97
C GLY A 149 -27.47 24.02 4.81
N ARG A 150 -26.95 24.30 3.63
CA ARG A 150 -27.72 24.27 2.38
C ARG A 150 -27.81 22.83 1.85
N SER A 151 -28.88 22.57 1.10
CA SER A 151 -29.04 21.35 0.32
C SER A 151 -28.57 21.56 -1.13
N SER A 152 -27.88 20.59 -1.71
CA SER A 152 -27.45 20.62 -3.12
C SER A 152 -27.62 19.27 -3.79
N THR A 153 -28.10 19.27 -5.03
CA THR A 153 -28.17 18.08 -5.88
C THR A 153 -26.79 17.61 -6.33
N GLU A 154 -25.81 18.52 -6.42
CA GLU A 154 -24.41 18.18 -6.77
C GLU A 154 -23.79 17.21 -5.75
N MET A 155 -24.30 17.20 -4.52
CA MET A 155 -23.75 16.34 -3.48
C MET A 155 -24.07 14.86 -3.67
N TYR A 156 -25.17 14.55 -4.34
CA TYR A 156 -25.43 13.20 -4.82
C TYR A 156 -24.42 12.76 -5.87
N ARG A 157 -24.08 13.64 -6.83
CA ARG A 157 -23.09 13.35 -7.87
C ARG A 157 -21.72 13.03 -7.25
N GLN A 158 -21.25 13.88 -6.34
CA GLN A 158 -19.95 13.68 -5.69
C GLN A 158 -19.91 12.42 -4.82
N CYS A 159 -20.96 12.13 -4.05
CA CYS A 159 -21.02 10.89 -3.26
C CYS A 159 -20.96 9.63 -4.14
N LEU A 160 -21.68 9.61 -5.26
CA LEU A 160 -21.66 8.48 -6.18
C LEU A 160 -20.30 8.32 -6.86
N LEU A 161 -19.65 9.42 -7.26
CA LEU A 161 -18.29 9.39 -7.82
C LEU A 161 -17.23 8.92 -6.81
N ALA A 162 -17.43 9.21 -5.52
CA ALA A 162 -16.59 8.69 -4.44
C ALA A 162 -16.83 7.20 -4.12
N GLY A 163 -17.72 6.52 -4.86
CA GLY A 163 -18.00 5.09 -4.70
C GLY A 163 -19.08 4.77 -3.65
N CYS A 164 -19.88 5.74 -3.22
CA CYS A 164 -21.05 5.49 -2.39
C CYS A 164 -22.10 4.69 -3.18
N ARG A 165 -22.74 3.70 -2.53
CA ARG A 165 -23.73 2.80 -3.14
C ARG A 165 -25.12 2.90 -2.51
N SER A 166 -25.26 3.64 -1.41
CA SER A 166 -26.53 3.93 -0.76
C SER A 166 -26.58 5.40 -0.38
N VAL A 167 -27.60 6.13 -0.83
CA VAL A 167 -27.77 7.57 -0.58
C VAL A 167 -29.13 7.84 0.02
N GLU A 168 -29.20 8.82 0.91
CA GLU A 168 -30.46 9.25 1.53
C GLU A 168 -31.11 10.37 0.73
N SER A 169 -32.40 10.25 0.46
CA SER A 169 -33.21 11.29 -0.17
C SER A 169 -34.33 11.72 0.75
N THR A 170 -34.17 12.89 1.37
CA THR A 170 -35.18 13.48 2.24
C THR A 170 -36.03 14.45 1.43
N VAL A 171 -37.24 14.03 1.08
CA VAL A 171 -38.23 14.90 0.47
C VAL A 171 -38.90 15.70 1.58
N ARG A 172 -38.59 17.00 1.69
CA ARG A 172 -39.42 17.91 2.47
C ARG A 172 -40.59 18.36 1.59
N CYS A 173 -41.79 17.87 1.88
CA CYS A 173 -43.01 18.48 1.35
C CYS A 173 -43.12 19.88 1.95
N LEU A 174 -43.18 20.89 1.07
CA LEU A 174 -43.60 22.26 1.42
C LEU A 174 -45.12 22.34 1.46
#